data_AF-A0A8C3QT09-F1
#
_entry.id   AF-A0A8C3QT09-F1
#
_cell.length_a   1.000
_cell.length_b   1.000
_cell.length_c   1.000
_cell.angle_alpha   90.00
_cell.angle_beta   90.00
_cell.angle_gamma   90.00
#
_symmetry.space_group_name_H-M   'P 1'
#
loop_
_entity.id
_entity.type
_entity.pdbx_description
1 polymer ?
#
loop_
_entity_poly.entity_id
_entity_poly.type
_entity_poly.pdbx_seq_one_letter_code
_entity_poly.pdbx_strand_id
1 'polypeptide(L)'
;LNPHFSPPGAQCGSVPDLPESLFSPPGAQRGSISLNPGFLPQELSVALYQHLLGLQDGDSSPEAPGAGRELKLLCCDIDPELIRRAQQSSPFPASISFASLDIMDPAAREPFLSSFLQRFGRSSFDIGFCMSVTMWIHLHHGDRGLLEFLALLASLCTFLLVEPQPWRCYRAAARRLRRLGRRDFEHFRSLRINGDMAQSVTRILTQECAMELVRCFGSTAWDRSLLLFRATRARPEGSA
;
A
#
# COMPACT_ATOMS: atom_id res chain seq x y z
N LEU A 1 -3.61 11.33 -15.45
CA LEU A 1 -2.87 12.44 -14.80
C LEU A 1 -1.48 11.90 -14.51
N ASN A 2 -0.37 12.54 -14.93
CA ASN A 2 0.97 12.10 -14.53
C ASN A 2 1.50 13.08 -13.45
N PRO A 3 1.37 12.76 -12.14
CA PRO A 3 2.16 13.38 -11.09
C PRO A 3 3.65 13.26 -11.43
N HIS A 4 4.46 14.26 -11.09
CA HIS A 4 5.88 13.99 -10.92
C HIS A 4 5.99 13.01 -9.74
N PHE A 5 6.22 11.74 -10.05
CA PHE A 5 6.57 10.72 -9.06
C PHE A 5 8.05 10.81 -8.75
N SER A 6 8.42 10.50 -7.50
CA SER A 6 9.82 10.25 -7.18
C SER A 6 10.28 9.03 -7.98
N PRO A 7 11.56 8.99 -8.42
CA PRO A 7 12.10 7.78 -9.01
C PRO A 7 11.96 6.62 -7.99
N PRO A 8 11.48 5.44 -8.42
CA PRO A 8 11.19 4.29 -7.56
C PRO A 8 12.35 3.89 -6.65
N GLY A 9 13.58 3.93 -7.16
CA GLY A 9 14.78 3.60 -6.37
C GLY A 9 15.02 4.54 -5.19
N ALA A 10 14.64 5.82 -5.29
CA ALA A 10 14.79 6.77 -4.18
C ALA A 10 13.70 6.59 -3.10
N GLN A 11 12.55 6.00 -3.44
CA GLN A 11 11.52 5.64 -2.47
C GLN A 11 11.80 4.26 -1.84
N CYS A 12 12.24 3.28 -2.62
CA CYS A 12 12.63 1.96 -2.12
C CYS A 12 13.91 1.95 -1.29
N GLY A 13 14.90 2.79 -1.58
CA GLY A 13 16.10 2.93 -0.74
C GLY A 13 15.82 3.48 0.67
N SER A 14 14.59 3.98 0.91
CA SER A 14 14.10 4.36 2.23
C SER A 14 13.14 3.34 2.85
N VAL A 15 12.82 2.25 2.13
CA VAL A 15 12.12 1.11 2.71
C VAL A 15 13.13 0.42 3.64
N PRO A 16 12.79 0.30 4.92
CA PRO A 16 13.67 -0.21 5.96
C PRO A 16 13.52 -1.72 6.11
N ASP A 17 14.48 -2.36 6.79
CA ASP A 17 14.37 -3.75 7.19
C ASP A 17 13.06 -3.98 7.98
N LEU A 18 12.18 -4.77 7.39
CA LEU A 18 10.91 -5.13 8.00
C LEU A 18 11.11 -6.27 9.01
N PRO A 19 10.33 -6.32 10.12
CA PRO A 19 10.43 -7.37 11.13
C PRO A 19 10.41 -8.79 10.52
N GLU A 20 11.32 -9.67 10.93
CA GLU A 20 11.34 -11.06 10.42
C GLU A 20 10.01 -11.81 10.64
N SER A 21 9.26 -11.44 11.69
CA SER A 21 7.93 -11.98 11.97
C SER A 21 6.92 -11.77 10.82
N LEU A 22 7.16 -10.86 9.88
CA LEU A 22 6.37 -10.69 8.66
C LEU A 22 6.54 -11.83 7.66
N PHE A 23 7.72 -12.45 7.66
CA PHE A 23 8.14 -13.45 6.68
C PHE A 23 8.19 -14.86 7.25
N SER A 24 8.01 -15.01 8.57
CA SER A 24 8.01 -16.30 9.26
C SER A 24 7.06 -16.26 10.46
N PRO A 25 5.73 -16.30 10.23
CA PRO A 25 4.79 -16.45 11.33
C PRO A 25 5.01 -17.80 12.05
N PRO A 26 4.86 -17.87 13.38
CA PRO A 26 5.12 -19.08 14.14
C PRO A 26 4.26 -20.24 13.62
N GLY A 27 4.91 -21.32 13.14
CA GLY A 27 4.23 -22.53 12.65
C GLY A 27 4.08 -22.67 11.13
N ALA A 28 4.58 -21.73 10.32
CA ALA A 28 4.34 -21.74 8.87
C ALA A 28 5.58 -22.11 8.03
N GLN A 29 5.49 -23.22 7.28
CA GLN A 29 6.22 -23.40 6.00
C GLN A 29 5.61 -22.56 4.85
N ARG A 30 4.84 -21.50 5.14
CA ARG A 30 3.97 -20.84 4.16
C ARG A 30 4.45 -19.42 3.86
N GLY A 31 4.45 -19.07 2.57
CA GLY A 31 4.82 -17.75 2.09
C GLY A 31 3.90 -16.60 2.55
N SER A 32 4.42 -15.38 2.49
CA SER A 32 3.70 -14.15 2.87
C SER A 32 2.82 -13.62 1.73
N ILE A 33 1.68 -13.02 2.06
CA ILE A 33 0.78 -12.38 1.09
C ILE A 33 0.63 -10.90 1.39
N SER A 34 0.88 -10.08 0.37
CA SER A 34 0.92 -8.63 0.47
C SER A 34 -0.11 -7.94 -0.42
N LEU A 35 -0.68 -6.84 0.05
CA LEU A 35 -1.60 -5.97 -0.71
C LEU A 35 -0.98 -4.59 -0.92
N ASN A 36 -1.02 -4.08 -2.15
CA ASN A 36 -0.75 -2.68 -2.47
C ASN A 36 -2.00 -2.08 -3.15
N PRO A 37 -2.79 -1.24 -2.45
CA PRO A 37 -4.11 -0.77 -2.90
C PRO A 37 -4.08 0.48 -3.78
N GLY A 38 -2.92 0.90 -4.31
CA GLY A 38 -2.87 2.14 -5.06
C GLY A 38 -1.68 2.31 -5.98
N PHE A 39 -1.75 3.42 -6.72
CA PHE A 39 -0.83 3.88 -7.74
C PHE A 39 0.61 3.90 -7.23
N LEU A 40 1.26 2.76 -7.38
CA LEU A 40 2.70 2.66 -7.39
C LEU A 40 3.11 2.38 -8.83
N PRO A 41 4.04 3.16 -9.39
CA PRO A 41 4.74 2.74 -10.59
C PRO A 41 5.18 1.30 -10.39
N GLN A 42 4.97 0.44 -11.38
CA GLN A 42 5.36 -0.97 -11.35
C GLN A 42 6.77 -1.15 -10.76
N GLU A 43 7.68 -0.25 -11.14
CA GLU A 43 9.05 -0.17 -10.69
C GLU A 43 9.19 -0.14 -9.15
N LEU A 44 8.28 0.52 -8.42
CA LEU A 44 8.28 0.55 -6.96
C LEU A 44 7.74 -0.75 -6.37
N SER A 45 6.71 -1.35 -6.97
CA SER A 45 6.21 -2.67 -6.55
C SER A 45 7.27 -3.77 -6.74
N VAL A 46 8.02 -3.70 -7.84
CA VAL A 46 9.14 -4.61 -8.14
C VAL A 46 10.30 -4.35 -7.19
N ALA A 47 10.72 -3.10 -7.00
CA ALA A 47 11.81 -2.76 -6.09
C ALA A 47 11.46 -3.11 -4.63
N LEU A 48 10.19 -2.95 -4.23
CA LEU A 48 9.71 -3.40 -2.92
C LEU A 48 9.80 -4.91 -2.78
N TYR A 49 9.30 -5.66 -3.77
CA TYR A 49 9.40 -7.12 -3.78
C TYR A 49 10.85 -7.61 -3.69
N GLN A 50 11.74 -7.03 -4.49
CA GLN A 50 13.17 -7.34 -4.48
C GLN A 50 13.81 -7.02 -3.14
N HIS A 51 13.55 -5.83 -2.58
CA HIS A 51 14.05 -5.42 -1.28
C HIS A 51 13.60 -6.35 -0.16
N LEU A 52 12.32 -6.75 -0.14
CA LEU A 52 11.78 -7.66 0.88
C LEU A 52 12.38 -9.07 0.82
N LEU A 53 12.81 -9.50 -0.36
CA LEU A 53 13.49 -10.77 -0.57
C LEU A 53 15.03 -10.67 -0.49
N GLY A 54 15.58 -9.47 -0.29
CA GLY A 54 17.04 -9.25 -0.29
C GLY A 54 17.69 -9.50 -1.65
N LEU A 55 16.93 -9.42 -2.75
CA LEU A 55 17.44 -9.58 -4.11
C LEU A 55 18.24 -8.32 -4.50
N GLN A 56 19.45 -8.48 -5.03
CA GLN A 56 20.25 -7.35 -5.54
C GLN A 56 19.86 -6.99 -6.98
N ASP A 57 20.13 -5.74 -7.39
CA ASP A 57 19.92 -5.26 -8.76
C ASP A 57 20.73 -6.13 -9.75
N GLY A 58 20.03 -6.91 -10.57
CA GLY A 58 20.62 -7.80 -11.59
C GLY A 58 20.24 -9.28 -11.47
N ASP A 59 19.62 -9.68 -10.35
CA ASP A 59 19.17 -11.06 -10.13
C ASP A 59 17.78 -11.30 -10.76
N SER A 60 17.69 -11.10 -12.08
CA SER A 60 16.47 -11.30 -12.88
C SER A 60 16.28 -12.76 -13.33
N SER A 61 16.85 -13.72 -12.60
CA SER A 61 16.65 -15.15 -12.89
C SER A 61 15.19 -15.54 -12.61
N PRO A 62 14.50 -16.23 -13.53
CA PRO A 62 13.20 -16.85 -13.27
C PRO A 62 13.26 -17.98 -12.23
N GLU A 63 14.47 -18.43 -11.88
CA GLU A 63 14.73 -19.40 -10.81
C GLU A 63 15.70 -18.79 -9.78
N ALA A 64 15.16 -18.29 -8.67
CA ALA A 64 15.73 -18.43 -7.31
C ALA A 64 14.84 -17.77 -6.25
N PRO A 65 14.14 -18.54 -5.40
CA PRO A 65 13.89 -18.10 -4.03
C PRO A 65 15.22 -18.28 -3.26
N GLY A 66 16.10 -17.28 -3.36
CA GLY A 66 17.21 -17.15 -2.43
C GLY A 66 16.65 -17.14 -1.00
N ALA A 67 17.02 -18.12 -0.20
CA ALA A 67 16.61 -18.30 1.20
C ALA A 67 15.13 -18.66 1.46
N GLY A 68 14.47 -19.53 0.67
CA GLY A 68 13.24 -20.22 1.10
C GLY A 68 12.04 -19.35 1.49
N ARG A 69 12.06 -18.05 1.18
CA ARG A 69 10.99 -17.08 1.43
C ARG A 69 10.15 -16.95 0.17
N GLU A 70 8.89 -17.38 0.23
CA GLU A 70 7.92 -17.15 -0.83
C GLU A 70 7.08 -15.91 -0.49
N LEU A 71 7.02 -14.93 -1.39
CA LEU A 71 6.21 -13.72 -1.25
C LEU A 71 5.24 -13.63 -2.42
N LYS A 72 3.95 -13.47 -2.14
CA LYS A 72 2.91 -13.19 -3.14
C LYS A 72 2.43 -11.76 -2.96
N LEU A 73 2.62 -10.92 -3.98
CA LEU A 73 2.24 -9.51 -3.95
C LEU A 73 1.08 -9.25 -4.89
N LEU A 74 -0.03 -8.73 -4.36
CA LEU A 74 -1.15 -8.20 -5.14
C LEU A 74 -1.04 -6.68 -5.25
N CYS A 75 -0.90 -6.19 -6.46
CA CYS A 75 -0.89 -4.77 -6.80
C CYS A 75 -2.20 -4.37 -7.48
N CYS A 76 -2.90 -3.39 -6.91
CA CYS A 76 -4.16 -2.87 -7.42
C CYS A 76 -4.02 -1.40 -7.83
N ASP A 77 -4.63 -1.03 -8.95
CA ASP A 77 -4.77 0.35 -9.41
C ASP A 77 -6.14 0.55 -10.05
N ILE A 78 -6.68 1.76 -9.97
CA ILE A 78 -7.96 2.10 -10.62
C ILE A 78 -7.80 2.28 -12.14
N ASP A 79 -6.59 2.57 -12.63
CA ASP A 79 -6.30 2.79 -14.05
C ASP A 79 -5.94 1.46 -14.77
N PRO A 80 -6.83 0.93 -15.62
CA PRO A 80 -6.61 -0.35 -16.29
C PRO A 80 -5.43 -0.31 -17.27
N GLU A 81 -5.08 0.86 -17.83
CA GLU A 81 -3.96 0.98 -18.76
C GLU A 81 -2.62 0.87 -18.03
N LEU A 82 -2.53 1.37 -16.80
CA LEU A 82 -1.34 1.21 -15.97
C LEU A 82 -1.16 -0.23 -15.53
N ILE A 83 -2.25 -0.91 -15.17
CA ILE A 83 -2.24 -2.34 -14.87
C ILE A 83 -1.79 -3.14 -16.09
N ARG A 84 -2.34 -2.85 -17.27
CA ARG A 84 -1.95 -3.53 -18.51
C ARG A 84 -0.46 -3.39 -18.78
N ARG A 85 0.10 -2.19 -18.61
CA ARG A 85 1.56 -1.96 -18.75
C ARG A 85 2.35 -2.76 -17.72
N ALA A 86 1.95 -2.68 -16.44
CA ALA A 86 2.63 -3.39 -15.36
C ALA A 86 2.65 -4.92 -15.57
N GLN A 87 1.56 -5.49 -16.09
CA GLN A 87 1.48 -6.91 -16.44
C GLN A 87 2.46 -7.29 -17.57
N GLN A 88 2.61 -6.43 -18.58
CA GLN A 88 3.47 -6.69 -19.73
C GLN A 88 4.96 -6.63 -19.41
N SER A 89 5.37 -5.80 -18.44
CA SER A 89 6.78 -5.60 -18.09
C SER A 89 7.17 -6.22 -16.75
N SER A 90 6.30 -7.02 -16.11
CA SER A 90 6.60 -7.63 -14.81
C SER A 90 7.75 -8.65 -14.91
N PRO A 91 8.85 -8.48 -14.15
CA PRO A 91 9.91 -9.47 -14.10
C PRO A 91 9.55 -10.71 -13.26
N PHE A 92 8.51 -10.64 -12.43
CA PHE A 92 8.12 -11.71 -11.50
C PHE A 92 6.63 -12.09 -11.63
N PRO A 93 6.16 -12.57 -12.80
CA PRO A 93 4.74 -12.82 -13.07
C PRO A 93 4.13 -13.93 -12.18
N ALA A 94 4.94 -14.84 -11.65
CA ALA A 94 4.49 -15.91 -10.74
C ALA A 94 4.31 -15.46 -9.28
N SER A 95 4.85 -14.29 -8.93
CA SER A 95 4.88 -13.77 -7.54
C SER A 95 4.15 -12.44 -7.40
N ILE A 96 4.11 -11.62 -8.45
CA ILE A 96 3.44 -10.32 -8.46
C ILE A 96 2.23 -10.38 -9.39
N SER A 97 1.05 -10.23 -8.81
CA SER A 97 -0.23 -10.12 -9.52
C SER A 97 -0.64 -8.66 -9.62
N PHE A 98 -1.13 -8.24 -10.79
CA PHE A 98 -1.63 -6.89 -11.03
C PHE A 98 -3.10 -6.94 -11.43
N ALA A 99 -3.94 -6.08 -10.84
CA ALA A 99 -5.36 -6.03 -11.15
C ALA A 99 -5.92 -4.60 -11.16
N SER A 100 -6.82 -4.32 -12.10
CA SER A 100 -7.59 -3.09 -12.10
C SER A 100 -8.68 -3.19 -11.04
N LEU A 101 -8.63 -2.35 -10.02
CA LEU A 101 -9.56 -2.38 -8.91
C LEU A 101 -9.72 -0.97 -8.30
N ASP A 102 -10.96 -0.49 -8.22
CA ASP A 102 -11.29 0.61 -7.32
C ASP A 102 -11.43 0.05 -5.90
N ILE A 103 -10.44 0.33 -5.05
CA ILE A 103 -10.43 -0.13 -3.66
C ILE A 103 -11.56 0.51 -2.83
N MET A 104 -12.14 1.62 -3.27
CA MET A 104 -13.24 2.29 -2.58
C MET A 104 -14.61 1.74 -2.97
N ASP A 105 -14.71 0.94 -4.04
CA ASP A 105 -15.95 0.27 -4.44
C ASP A 105 -16.08 -1.09 -3.72
N PRO A 106 -16.97 -1.24 -2.72
CA PRO A 106 -17.16 -2.51 -2.01
C PRO A 106 -17.65 -3.63 -2.93
N ALA A 107 -18.50 -3.31 -3.93
CA ALA A 107 -19.09 -4.31 -4.81
C ALA A 107 -18.04 -4.98 -5.71
N ALA A 108 -17.04 -4.22 -6.16
CA ALA A 108 -15.90 -4.75 -6.89
C ALA A 108 -14.84 -5.37 -5.94
N ARG A 109 -14.51 -4.69 -4.84
CA ARG A 109 -13.41 -5.06 -3.94
C ARG A 109 -13.65 -6.37 -3.21
N GLU A 110 -14.80 -6.52 -2.58
CA GLU A 110 -15.06 -7.65 -1.66
C GLU A 110 -14.95 -9.02 -2.32
N PRO A 111 -15.65 -9.30 -3.44
CA PRO A 111 -15.51 -10.59 -4.11
C PRO A 111 -14.09 -10.81 -4.66
N PHE A 112 -13.44 -9.76 -5.17
CA PHE A 112 -12.10 -9.85 -5.76
C PHE A 112 -11.04 -10.21 -4.71
N LEU A 113 -10.97 -9.46 -3.61
CA LEU A 113 -9.97 -9.71 -2.56
C LEU A 113 -10.21 -11.03 -1.84
N SER A 114 -11.48 -11.38 -1.58
CA SER A 114 -11.84 -12.67 -0.99
C SER A 114 -11.38 -13.83 -1.88
N SER A 115 -11.68 -13.77 -3.18
CA SER A 115 -11.23 -14.78 -4.15
C SER A 115 -9.70 -14.89 -4.22
N PHE A 116 -8.99 -13.76 -4.21
CA PHE A 116 -7.53 -13.77 -4.21
C PHE A 116 -6.95 -14.45 -2.96
N LEU A 117 -7.43 -14.10 -1.77
CA LEU A 117 -6.96 -14.66 -0.50
C LEU A 117 -7.30 -16.15 -0.37
N GLN A 118 -8.49 -16.57 -0.83
CA GLN A 118 -8.93 -17.97 -0.81
C GLN A 118 -8.02 -18.90 -1.61
N ARG A 119 -7.42 -18.42 -2.72
CA ARG A 119 -6.44 -19.20 -3.50
C ARG A 119 -5.23 -19.66 -2.67
N PHE A 120 -4.98 -19.00 -1.54
CA PHE A 120 -3.89 -19.30 -0.63
C PHE A 120 -4.38 -19.78 0.74
N GLY A 121 -5.69 -20.07 0.88
CA GLY A 121 -6.29 -20.47 2.15
C GLY A 121 -6.16 -19.40 3.25
N ARG A 122 -6.22 -18.11 2.87
CA ARG A 122 -6.10 -16.98 3.80
C ARG A 122 -7.40 -16.19 3.87
N SER A 123 -7.59 -15.49 4.98
CA SER A 123 -8.68 -14.53 5.21
C SER A 123 -8.19 -13.09 5.34
N SER A 124 -6.88 -12.87 5.36
CA SER A 124 -6.24 -11.55 5.44
C SER A 124 -4.85 -11.57 4.83
N PHE A 125 -4.33 -10.39 4.52
CA PHE A 125 -2.96 -10.15 4.10
C PHE A 125 -2.02 -10.11 5.31
N ASP A 126 -0.79 -10.54 5.10
CA ASP A 126 0.28 -10.43 6.09
C ASP A 126 0.73 -8.96 6.22
N ILE A 127 0.82 -8.25 5.10
CA ILE A 127 1.13 -6.82 5.07
C ILE A 127 0.41 -6.05 3.95
N GLY A 128 -0.08 -4.86 4.29
CA GLY A 128 -0.52 -3.85 3.33
C GLY A 128 0.53 -2.76 3.10
N PHE A 129 0.70 -2.32 1.86
CA PHE A 129 1.59 -1.25 1.45
C PHE A 129 0.78 -0.05 0.96
N CYS A 130 0.40 0.84 1.88
CA CYS A 130 -0.36 2.06 1.60
C CYS A 130 0.59 3.22 1.30
N MET A 131 1.25 3.15 0.15
CA MET A 131 2.31 4.08 -0.23
C MET A 131 1.75 5.17 -1.14
N SER A 132 1.90 6.45 -0.78
CA SER A 132 1.54 7.57 -1.67
C SER A 132 0.10 7.54 -2.25
N VAL A 133 -0.87 6.95 -1.54
CA VAL A 133 -2.27 6.85 -2.00
C VAL A 133 -3.27 7.63 -1.13
N THR A 134 -2.98 7.79 0.16
CA THR A 134 -3.89 8.42 1.15
C THR A 134 -4.40 9.80 0.71
N MET A 135 -3.56 10.62 0.08
CA MET A 135 -3.98 11.93 -0.43
C MET A 135 -5.04 11.84 -1.52
N TRP A 136 -4.91 10.91 -2.45
CA TRP A 136 -5.84 10.77 -3.56
C TRP A 136 -7.19 10.28 -3.07
N ILE A 137 -7.21 9.28 -2.19
CA ILE A 137 -8.43 8.84 -1.51
C ILE A 137 -9.11 10.01 -0.81
N HIS A 138 -8.35 10.77 -0.03
CA HIS A 138 -8.86 11.88 0.75
C HIS A 138 -9.42 13.02 -0.12
N LEU A 139 -8.74 13.38 -1.20
CA LEU A 139 -9.20 14.41 -2.15
C LEU A 139 -10.46 13.99 -2.91
N HIS A 140 -10.60 12.70 -3.23
CA HIS A 140 -11.70 12.16 -4.04
C HIS A 140 -12.92 11.72 -3.22
N HIS A 141 -12.75 11.33 -1.95
CA HIS A 141 -13.82 10.78 -1.11
C HIS A 141 -14.00 11.50 0.25
N GLY A 142 -13.24 12.59 0.47
CA GLY A 142 -13.35 13.41 1.67
C GLY A 142 -12.84 12.73 2.95
N ASP A 143 -13.05 13.38 4.09
CA ASP A 143 -12.63 12.85 5.41
C ASP A 143 -13.22 11.45 5.65
N ARG A 144 -14.50 11.24 5.28
CA ARG A 144 -15.19 9.96 5.44
C ARG A 144 -14.51 8.86 4.65
N GLY A 145 -14.17 9.11 3.38
CA GLY A 145 -13.49 8.13 2.55
C GLY A 145 -12.10 7.79 3.06
N LEU A 146 -11.35 8.75 3.61
CA LEU A 146 -10.06 8.46 4.25
C LEU A 146 -10.22 7.54 5.46
N LEU A 147 -11.22 7.80 6.32
CA LEU A 147 -11.51 6.96 7.49
C LEU A 147 -11.92 5.55 7.07
N GLU A 148 -12.86 5.43 6.13
CA GLU A 148 -13.33 4.14 5.59
C GLU A 148 -12.18 3.34 4.97
N PHE A 149 -11.30 4.00 4.21
CA PHE A 149 -10.13 3.38 3.60
C PHE A 149 -9.11 2.86 4.62
N LEU A 150 -8.76 3.66 5.63
CA LEU A 150 -7.81 3.23 6.66
C LEU A 150 -8.37 2.09 7.51
N ALA A 151 -9.67 2.15 7.87
CA ALA A 151 -10.34 1.07 8.57
C ALA A 151 -10.39 -0.22 7.75
N LEU A 152 -10.63 -0.12 6.44
CA LEU A 152 -10.57 -1.24 5.52
C LEU A 152 -9.17 -1.87 5.48
N LEU A 153 -8.10 -1.09 5.33
CA LEU A 153 -6.75 -1.65 5.28
C LEU A 153 -6.35 -2.31 6.61
N ALA A 154 -6.72 -1.70 7.73
CA ALA A 154 -6.53 -2.28 9.06
C ALA A 154 -7.31 -3.59 9.26
N SER A 155 -8.50 -3.72 8.66
CA SER A 155 -9.28 -4.96 8.71
C SER A 155 -8.71 -6.04 7.80
N LEU A 156 -8.07 -5.68 6.69
CA LEU A 156 -7.52 -6.63 5.73
C LEU A 156 -6.09 -7.09 6.01
N CYS A 157 -5.31 -6.38 6.85
CA CYS A 157 -3.88 -6.63 6.98
C CYS A 157 -3.44 -6.88 8.44
N THR A 158 -2.45 -7.76 8.64
CA THR A 158 -1.79 -7.95 9.94
C THR A 158 -0.83 -6.80 10.23
N PHE A 159 -0.03 -6.42 9.24
CA PHE A 159 0.80 -5.22 9.26
C PHE A 159 0.35 -4.24 8.18
N LEU A 160 0.59 -2.95 8.41
CA LEU A 160 0.29 -1.92 7.43
C LEU A 160 1.42 -0.91 7.39
N LEU A 161 2.12 -0.82 6.26
CA LEU A 161 3.10 0.23 6.01
C LEU A 161 2.41 1.38 5.28
N VAL A 162 2.42 2.57 5.87
CA VAL A 162 1.75 3.76 5.33
C VAL A 162 2.77 4.86 5.07
N GLU A 163 2.74 5.42 3.87
CA GLU A 163 3.40 6.68 3.52
C GLU A 163 2.33 7.76 3.25
N PRO A 164 1.87 8.49 4.28
CA PRO A 164 0.91 9.56 4.08
C PRO A 164 1.55 10.75 3.39
N GLN A 165 0.92 11.27 2.33
CA GLN A 165 1.46 12.47 1.70
C GLN A 165 1.12 13.72 2.54
N PRO A 166 2.09 14.63 2.71
CA PRO A 166 1.92 15.82 3.55
C PRO A 166 0.96 16.81 2.91
N TRP A 167 0.35 17.69 3.73
CA TRP A 167 -0.65 18.66 3.29
C TRP A 167 -0.18 19.61 2.16
N ARG A 168 1.13 19.86 2.07
CA ARG A 168 1.69 20.62 0.93
C ARG A 168 1.40 19.97 -0.43
N CYS A 169 1.34 18.64 -0.50
CA CYS A 169 1.00 17.90 -1.72
C CYS A 169 -0.46 18.11 -2.13
N TYR A 170 -1.39 18.17 -1.16
CA TYR A 170 -2.80 18.48 -1.41
C TYR A 170 -2.94 19.86 -2.07
N ARG A 171 -2.32 20.89 -1.47
CA ARG A 171 -2.33 22.26 -2.02
C ARG A 171 -1.72 22.33 -3.42
N ALA A 172 -0.64 21.59 -3.66
CA ALA A 172 0.01 21.53 -4.96
C ALA A 172 -0.89 20.89 -6.02
N ALA A 173 -1.57 19.78 -5.69
CA ALA A 173 -2.51 19.11 -6.59
C ALA A 173 -3.70 20.02 -6.95
N ALA A 174 -4.34 20.63 -5.94
CA ALA A 174 -5.45 21.56 -6.15
C ALA A 174 -5.02 22.76 -7.02
N ARG A 175 -3.83 23.33 -6.77
CA ARG A 175 -3.26 24.41 -7.59
C ARG A 175 -3.02 23.99 -9.04
N ARG A 176 -2.57 22.74 -9.28
CA ARG A 176 -2.35 22.21 -10.62
C ARG A 176 -3.67 22.10 -11.40
N LEU A 177 -4.75 21.61 -10.78
CA LEU A 177 -6.06 21.53 -11.43
C LEU A 177 -6.57 22.91 -11.87
N ARG A 178 -6.46 23.92 -10.98
CA ARG A 178 -6.85 25.30 -11.30
C ARG A 178 -6.05 25.87 -12.48
N ARG A 179 -4.74 25.63 -12.54
CA ARG A 179 -3.90 26.06 -13.67
C ARG A 179 -4.27 25.41 -15.00
N LEU A 180 -4.80 24.19 -14.95
CA LEU A 180 -5.26 23.45 -16.13
C LEU A 180 -6.72 23.80 -16.52
N GLY A 181 -7.33 24.80 -15.88
CA GLY A 181 -8.73 25.16 -16.12
C GLY A 181 -9.74 24.07 -15.71
N ARG A 182 -9.31 23.09 -14.90
CA ARG A 182 -10.19 22.02 -14.40
C ARG A 182 -10.83 22.44 -13.09
N ARG A 183 -12.01 21.87 -12.81
CA ARG A 183 -12.66 22.02 -11.49
C ARG A 183 -11.72 21.53 -10.39
N ASP A 184 -11.73 22.22 -9.25
CA ASP A 184 -11.01 21.78 -8.06
C ASP A 184 -11.58 20.44 -7.56
N PHE A 185 -10.86 19.76 -6.65
CA PHE A 185 -11.43 18.58 -6.00
C PHE A 185 -12.64 19.00 -5.17
N GLU A 186 -13.75 18.27 -5.32
CA GLU A 186 -15.03 18.57 -4.67
C GLU A 186 -14.88 18.78 -3.17
N HIS A 187 -14.13 17.88 -2.52
CA HIS A 187 -13.98 17.89 -1.07
C HIS A 187 -12.85 18.79 -0.54
N PHE A 188 -11.95 19.31 -1.38
CA PHE A 188 -10.72 19.96 -0.88
C PHE A 188 -10.98 21.12 0.08
N ARG A 189 -12.07 21.88 -0.13
CA ARG A 189 -12.45 23.01 0.74
C ARG A 189 -13.16 22.60 2.02
N SER A 190 -13.69 21.38 2.09
CA SER A 190 -14.43 20.86 3.25
C SER A 190 -13.63 19.88 4.11
N LEU A 191 -12.41 19.51 3.71
CA LEU A 191 -11.54 18.61 4.47
C LEU A 191 -11.20 19.17 5.85
N ARG A 192 -11.63 18.46 6.89
CA ARG A 192 -11.32 18.78 8.29
C ARG A 192 -10.06 18.08 8.77
N ILE A 193 -9.76 16.91 8.21
CA ILE A 193 -8.49 16.23 8.42
C ILE A 193 -7.46 16.95 7.53
N ASN A 194 -6.63 17.81 8.12
CA ASN A 194 -5.65 18.58 7.38
C ASN A 194 -4.43 18.92 8.27
N GLY A 195 -3.41 19.54 7.68
CA GLY A 195 -2.18 19.88 8.40
C GLY A 195 -1.21 18.70 8.50
N ASP A 196 -0.97 18.19 9.72
CA ASP A 196 -0.09 17.04 9.93
C ASP A 196 -0.82 15.73 9.57
N MET A 197 -0.63 15.31 8.32
CA MET A 197 -1.24 14.09 7.81
C MET A 197 -0.63 12.82 8.42
N ALA A 198 0.66 12.83 8.79
CA ALA A 198 1.29 11.68 9.42
C ALA A 198 0.72 11.46 10.83
N GLN A 199 0.62 12.53 11.62
CA GLN A 199 -0.03 12.48 12.93
C GLN A 199 -1.51 12.09 12.82
N SER A 200 -2.23 12.64 11.83
CA SER A 200 -3.64 12.33 11.63
C SER A 200 -3.87 10.86 11.29
N VAL A 201 -3.10 10.29 10.36
CA VAL A 201 -3.17 8.87 10.01
C VAL A 201 -2.81 7.98 11.19
N THR A 202 -1.74 8.30 11.92
CA THR A 202 -1.38 7.57 13.14
C THR A 202 -2.51 7.58 14.16
N ARG A 203 -3.12 8.75 14.40
CA ARG A 203 -4.25 8.88 15.34
C ARG A 203 -5.43 8.00 14.92
N ILE A 204 -5.83 8.06 13.65
CA ILE A 204 -6.95 7.24 13.12
C ILE A 204 -6.64 5.75 13.32
N LEU A 205 -5.49 5.28 12.86
CA LEU A 205 -5.16 3.85 12.92
C LEU A 205 -5.05 3.33 14.35
N THR A 206 -4.50 4.15 15.26
CA THR A 206 -4.29 3.74 16.66
C THR A 206 -5.51 3.88 17.56
N GLN A 207 -6.34 4.90 17.35
CA GLN A 207 -7.49 5.17 18.20
C GLN A 207 -8.78 4.56 17.65
N GLU A 208 -8.90 4.42 16.33
CA GLU A 208 -10.16 4.06 15.67
C GLU A 208 -10.08 2.70 14.94
N CYS A 209 -8.88 2.23 14.55
CA CYS A 209 -8.72 1.01 13.74
C CYS A 209 -8.00 -0.16 14.44
N ALA A 210 -7.85 -0.10 15.78
CA ALA A 210 -7.23 -1.17 16.58
C ALA A 210 -5.84 -1.61 16.08
N MET A 211 -5.03 -0.67 15.60
CA MET A 211 -3.63 -0.91 15.27
C MET A 211 -2.70 -0.25 16.29
N GLU A 212 -1.48 -0.77 16.42
CA GLU A 212 -0.40 -0.11 17.16
C GLU A 212 0.64 0.41 16.16
N LEU A 213 1.20 1.59 16.43
CA LEU A 213 2.37 2.08 15.69
C LEU A 213 3.60 1.33 16.19
N VAL A 214 4.16 0.45 15.36
CA VAL A 214 5.35 -0.33 15.68
C VAL A 214 6.61 0.48 15.46
N ARG A 215 6.66 1.22 14.34
CA ARG A 215 7.86 1.96 13.96
C ARG A 215 7.54 3.16 13.07
N CYS A 216 8.23 4.26 13.32
CA CYS A 216 8.36 5.38 12.40
C CYS A 216 9.78 5.38 11.86
N PHE A 217 9.94 5.35 10.55
CA PHE A 217 11.27 5.29 9.90
C PHE A 217 11.84 6.67 9.56
N GLY A 218 11.30 7.71 10.20
CA GLY A 218 11.66 9.09 9.95
C GLY A 218 11.07 9.64 8.66
N SER A 219 11.52 10.82 8.28
CA SER A 219 11.12 11.51 7.06
C SER A 219 12.09 11.19 5.93
N THR A 220 11.55 10.83 4.76
CA THR A 220 12.30 10.79 3.50
C THR A 220 12.86 12.18 3.14
N ALA A 221 13.76 12.25 2.16
CA ALA A 221 14.28 13.53 1.63
C ALA A 221 13.18 14.49 1.13
N TRP A 222 11.96 13.98 0.92
CA TRP A 222 10.78 14.73 0.49
C TRP A 222 9.84 15.04 1.65
N ASP A 223 10.31 14.87 2.88
CA ASP A 223 9.62 15.06 4.15
C ASP A 223 8.29 14.30 4.22
N ARG A 224 8.35 13.01 3.85
CA ARG A 224 7.27 12.04 4.00
C ARG A 224 7.68 10.98 4.99
N SER A 225 6.83 10.69 5.97
CA SER A 225 7.12 9.67 6.97
C SER A 225 6.69 8.29 6.50
N LEU A 226 7.49 7.27 6.81
CA LEU A 226 7.13 5.87 6.65
C LEU A 226 6.72 5.31 8.01
N LEU A 227 5.49 4.81 8.10
CA LEU A 227 4.85 4.43 9.35
C LEU A 227 4.41 2.96 9.26
N LEU A 228 4.97 2.09 10.11
CA LEU A 228 4.58 0.69 10.20
C LEU A 228 3.65 0.48 11.39
N PHE A 229 2.48 -0.05 11.10
CA PHE A 229 1.46 -0.43 12.07
C PHE A 229 1.28 -1.94 12.12
N ARG A 230 0.81 -2.44 13.26
CA ARG A 230 0.43 -3.84 13.47
C ARG A 230 -0.96 -3.93 14.08
N ALA A 231 -1.77 -4.90 13.66
CA ALA A 231 -3.06 -5.16 14.26
C ALA A 231 -2.88 -5.62 15.72
N THR A 232 -3.67 -5.05 16.65
CA THR A 232 -3.58 -5.37 18.09
C THR A 232 -4.33 -6.62 18.51
N ARG A 233 -5.23 -7.15 17.66
CA ARG A 233 -6.02 -8.35 17.95
C ARG A 233 -5.32 -9.60 17.45
N ALA A 234 -5.17 -10.61 18.31
CA ALA A 234 -4.97 -11.98 17.87
C ALA A 234 -6.22 -12.42 17.10
N ARG A 235 -6.08 -12.71 15.80
CA ARG A 235 -7.19 -13.23 15.01
C ARG A 235 -7.24 -14.74 15.20
N PRO A 236 -8.43 -15.35 15.39
CA PRO A 236 -8.54 -16.79 15.40
C PRO A 236 -7.97 -17.31 14.07
N GLU A 237 -6.99 -18.21 14.16
CA GLU A 237 -6.53 -18.97 13.00
C GLU A 237 -7.77 -19.62 12.37
N GLY A 238 -7.95 -19.41 11.07
CA GLY A 238 -9.09 -19.95 10.34
C GLY A 238 -9.23 -21.43 10.64
N SER A 239 -10.39 -21.82 11.16
CA SER A 239 -10.79 -23.22 11.23
C SER A 239 -10.73 -23.81 9.82
N ALA A 240 -9.86 -24.83 9.69
CA ALA A 240 -9.70 -25.83 8.64
C ALA A 240 -10.48 -25.63 7.32
#